data_AF-A0A8J3Z2F7-F1
#
_entry.id   AF-A0A8J3Z2F7-F1
#
_cell.length_a   1.000
_cell.length_b   1.000
_cell.length_c   1.000
_cell.angle_alpha   90.00
_cell.angle_beta   90.00
_cell.angle_gamma   90.00
#
_symmetry.space_group_name_H-M   'P 1'
#
loop_
_entity.id
_entity.type
_entity.pdbx_description
1 polymer ?
#
loop_
_entity_poly.entity_id
_entity_poly.type
_entity_poly.pdbx_seq_one_letter_code
_entity_poly.pdbx_strand_id
1 'polypeptide(L)'
;MNFTDRINHAHDTLIDGTDPDGLDVRQALLLADRAATVANYATDTAAGWDQYALSIADAIEHLDAPLAAGWILAADIHPTPADVDRLAEPVQALVQRLADVLAAAATGDTDSPWRRLVWAQVAHRLDDARKDLP
;
A
#
# COMPACT_ATOMS: atom_id res chain seq x y z
N MET A 1 -0.70 -16.10 -12.12
CA MET A 1 -0.15 -14.75 -11.88
C MET A 1 0.73 -14.84 -10.64
N ASN A 2 2.04 -14.62 -10.81
CA ASN A 2 2.96 -14.60 -9.66
C ASN A 2 2.72 -13.32 -8.82
N PHE A 3 3.33 -13.19 -7.64
CA PHE A 3 3.07 -12.05 -6.74
C PHE A 3 3.47 -10.70 -7.35
N THR A 4 4.64 -10.63 -8.00
CA THR A 4 5.12 -9.43 -8.69
C THR A 4 4.19 -8.98 -9.81
N ASP A 5 3.66 -9.90 -10.61
CA ASP A 5 2.65 -9.62 -11.64
C ASP A 5 1.40 -8.98 -11.02
N ARG A 6 1.03 -9.36 -9.77
CA ARG A 6 -0.11 -8.76 -9.07
C ARG A 6 0.19 -7.35 -8.58
N ILE A 7 1.40 -7.12 -8.08
CA ILE A 7 1.85 -5.77 -7.70
C ILE A 7 1.83 -4.87 -8.94
N ASN A 8 2.40 -5.32 -10.05
CA ASN A 8 2.42 -4.56 -11.29
C ASN A 8 1.00 -4.32 -11.82
N HIS A 9 0.13 -5.33 -11.79
CA HIS A 9 -1.27 -5.16 -12.16
C HIS A 9 -1.98 -4.13 -11.28
N ALA A 10 -1.83 -4.22 -9.96
CA ALA A 10 -2.41 -3.26 -9.02
C ALA A 10 -1.89 -1.84 -9.26
N HIS A 11 -0.59 -1.69 -9.51
CA HIS A 11 0.03 -0.43 -9.90
C HIS A 11 -0.64 0.15 -11.16
N ASP A 12 -0.83 -0.67 -12.19
CA ASP A 12 -1.40 -0.22 -13.47
C ASP A 12 -2.89 0.11 -13.38
N THR A 13 -3.62 -0.47 -12.42
CA THR A 13 -5.03 -0.15 -12.15
C THR A 13 -5.22 1.14 -11.35
N LEU A 14 -4.20 1.59 -10.62
CA LEU A 14 -4.22 2.86 -9.89
C LEU A 14 -3.97 4.02 -10.87
N ILE A 15 -5.02 4.44 -11.58
CA ILE A 15 -4.97 5.54 -12.54
C ILE A 15 -5.41 6.87 -11.90
N ASP A 16 -5.18 7.96 -12.60
CA ASP A 16 -5.64 9.28 -12.15
C ASP A 16 -7.19 9.28 -12.11
N GLY A 17 -7.75 9.65 -10.96
CA GLY A 17 -9.20 9.60 -10.72
C GLY A 17 -9.70 8.27 -10.15
N THR A 18 -8.83 7.32 -9.82
CA THR A 18 -9.19 6.16 -8.98
C THR A 18 -9.82 6.63 -7.67
N ASP A 19 -10.91 5.97 -7.25
CA ASP A 19 -11.56 6.24 -5.98
C ASP A 19 -10.58 5.96 -4.82
N PRO A 20 -10.19 6.98 -4.03
CA PRO A 20 -9.22 6.84 -2.95
C PRO A 20 -9.71 5.94 -1.80
N ASP A 21 -11.02 5.74 -1.64
CA ASP A 21 -11.60 4.82 -0.66
C ASP A 21 -12.07 3.49 -1.31
N GLY A 22 -11.84 3.35 -2.62
CA GLY A 22 -12.30 2.26 -3.46
C GLY A 22 -11.54 0.95 -3.28
N LEU A 23 -12.04 -0.10 -3.92
CA LEU A 23 -11.49 -1.45 -3.79
C LEU A 23 -10.04 -1.54 -4.29
N ASP A 24 -9.70 -0.87 -5.39
CA ASP A 24 -8.38 -0.95 -6.02
C ASP A 24 -7.27 -0.43 -5.08
N VAL A 25 -7.52 0.70 -4.40
CA VAL A 25 -6.60 1.28 -3.40
C VAL A 25 -6.41 0.33 -2.22
N ARG A 26 -7.50 -0.25 -1.71
CA ARG A 26 -7.44 -1.19 -0.59
C ARG A 26 -6.71 -2.48 -0.96
N GLN A 27 -6.96 -3.02 -2.16
CA GLN A 27 -6.27 -4.22 -2.64
C GLN A 27 -4.77 -3.96 -2.82
N ALA A 28 -4.40 -2.82 -3.39
CA ALA A 28 -3.01 -2.41 -3.52
C ALA A 28 -2.31 -2.26 -2.14
N LEU A 29 -2.96 -1.64 -1.15
CA LEU A 29 -2.44 -1.53 0.21
C LEU A 29 -2.24 -2.90 0.88
N LEU A 30 -3.18 -3.83 0.72
CA LEU A 30 -3.02 -5.18 1.27
C LEU A 30 -1.93 -5.99 0.56
N LEU A 31 -1.71 -5.77 -0.75
CA LEU A 31 -0.58 -6.37 -1.46
C LEU A 31 0.75 -5.81 -0.94
N ALA A 32 0.82 -4.50 -0.68
CA ALA A 32 1.96 -3.85 -0.05
C ALA A 32 2.25 -4.41 1.37
N ASP A 33 1.22 -4.60 2.20
CA ASP A 33 1.33 -5.22 3.52
C ASP A 33 1.81 -6.68 3.44
N ARG A 34 1.26 -7.44 2.49
CA ARG A 34 1.63 -8.84 2.29
C ARG A 34 3.08 -9.00 1.85
N ALA A 35 3.59 -8.06 1.05
CA ALA A 35 5.00 -8.03 0.66
C ALA A 35 5.91 -7.85 1.88
N ALA A 36 5.57 -6.92 2.78
CA ALA A 36 6.30 -6.69 4.03
C ALA A 36 6.33 -7.93 4.91
N THR A 37 5.17 -8.56 5.10
CA THR A 37 5.04 -9.77 5.92
C THR A 37 5.99 -10.86 5.45
N VAL A 38 6.08 -11.12 4.15
CA VAL A 38 6.97 -12.16 3.62
C VAL A 38 8.43 -11.75 3.66
N ALA A 39 8.75 -10.49 3.42
CA ALA A 39 10.13 -10.00 3.50
C ALA A 39 10.72 -10.16 4.91
N ASN A 40 9.92 -9.91 5.95
CA ASN A 40 10.29 -10.09 7.36
C ASN A 40 10.56 -11.57 7.73
N TYR A 41 9.94 -12.52 7.03
CA TYR A 41 10.20 -13.96 7.24
C TYR A 41 11.38 -14.49 6.42
N ALA A 42 11.81 -13.78 5.37
CA ALA A 42 12.74 -14.29 4.38
C ALA A 42 14.18 -13.79 4.54
N THR A 43 14.40 -12.62 5.15
CA THR A 43 15.71 -11.95 5.13
C THR A 43 16.24 -11.68 6.54
N ASP A 44 17.57 -11.82 6.71
CA ASP A 44 18.29 -11.37 7.92
C ASP A 44 18.42 -9.83 7.99
N THR A 45 18.01 -9.11 6.93
CA THR A 45 17.98 -7.65 6.80
C THR A 45 16.56 -7.09 7.02
N ALA A 46 15.89 -7.55 8.09
CA ALA A 46 14.50 -7.23 8.39
C ALA A 46 14.21 -5.78 8.78
N ALA A 47 15.21 -5.00 9.21
CA ALA A 47 14.96 -3.69 9.84
C ALA A 47 14.20 -2.66 8.96
N GLY A 48 14.51 -2.58 7.67
CA GLY A 48 13.80 -1.70 6.74
C GLY A 48 12.38 -2.18 6.45
N TRP A 49 12.20 -3.50 6.29
CA TRP A 49 10.91 -4.13 6.05
C TRP A 49 9.99 -4.11 7.30
N ASP A 50 10.54 -4.16 8.51
CA ASP A 50 9.81 -4.01 9.76
C ASP A 50 9.20 -2.63 9.89
N GLN A 51 10.00 -1.58 9.66
CA GLN A 51 9.53 -0.20 9.71
C GLN A 51 8.51 0.07 8.60
N TYR A 52 8.77 -0.43 7.39
CA TYR A 52 7.82 -0.40 6.28
C TYR A 52 6.49 -1.08 6.64
N ALA A 53 6.52 -2.28 7.22
CA ALA A 53 5.31 -3.02 7.62
C ALA A 53 4.45 -2.23 8.61
N LEU A 54 5.09 -1.60 9.61
CA LEU A 54 4.39 -0.76 10.59
C LEU A 54 3.72 0.44 9.92
N SER A 55 4.42 1.13 9.03
CA SER A 55 3.88 2.29 8.31
C SER A 55 2.71 1.91 7.39
N ILE A 56 2.77 0.75 6.72
CA ILE A 56 1.67 0.24 5.89
C ILE A 56 0.46 -0.16 6.76
N ALA A 57 0.68 -0.86 7.87
CA ALA A 57 -0.39 -1.24 8.78
C ALA A 57 -1.12 -0.01 9.35
N ASP A 58 -0.37 1.03 9.74
CA ASP A 58 -0.94 2.30 10.21
C ASP A 58 -1.71 3.03 9.10
N ALA A 59 -1.21 2.99 7.87
CA ALA A 59 -1.91 3.54 6.69
C ALA A 59 -3.24 2.82 6.42
N ILE A 60 -3.26 1.49 6.53
CA ILE A 60 -4.48 0.65 6.41
C ILE A 60 -5.48 1.03 7.50
N GLU A 61 -5.06 1.09 8.76
CA GLU A 61 -5.92 1.42 9.90
C GLU A 61 -6.54 2.82 9.74
N HIS A 62 -5.75 3.81 9.34
CA HIS A 62 -6.25 5.18 9.16
C HIS A 62 -7.22 5.32 7.99
N LEU A 63 -7.01 4.58 6.90
CA LEU A 63 -7.91 4.60 5.75
C LEU A 63 -9.23 3.87 6.07
N ASP A 64 -9.17 2.80 6.88
CA ASP A 64 -10.33 1.97 7.24
C ASP A 64 -11.15 2.49 8.41
N ALA A 65 -10.54 3.13 9.41
CA ALA A 65 -11.24 3.57 10.62
C ALA A 65 -12.58 4.31 10.38
N PRO A 66 -12.77 5.08 9.29
CA PRO A 66 -14.04 5.72 8.97
C PRO A 66 -14.93 4.94 7.97
N LEU A 67 -14.51 3.76 7.49
CA LEU A 67 -15.21 2.91 6.51
C LEU A 67 -15.75 1.65 7.20
N ALA A 68 -17.07 1.46 7.22
CA ALA A 68 -17.70 0.26 7.82
C ALA A 68 -17.50 -1.04 7.00
N ALA A 69 -16.72 -1.01 5.92
CA ALA A 69 -16.58 -2.10 4.97
C ALA A 69 -15.22 -2.79 5.17
N GLY A 70 -15.24 -4.03 5.65
CA GLY A 70 -14.04 -4.81 5.92
C GLY A 70 -13.16 -5.04 4.68
N TRP A 71 -11.87 -5.24 4.94
CA TRP A 71 -10.85 -5.51 3.92
C TRP A 71 -10.94 -6.97 3.48
N ILE A 72 -11.03 -7.20 2.17
CA ILE A 72 -10.99 -8.55 1.60
C ILE A 72 -9.73 -8.67 0.74
N LEU A 73 -8.67 -9.26 1.30
CA LEU A 73 -7.63 -9.86 0.47
C LEU A 73 -8.08 -11.28 0.11
N ALA A 74 -7.97 -11.67 -1.16
CA ALA A 74 -8.13 -13.08 -1.52
C ALA A 74 -7.08 -13.93 -0.78
N ALA A 75 -7.53 -14.99 -0.08
CA ALA A 75 -6.75 -15.75 0.90
C ALA A 75 -5.50 -16.47 0.33
N ASP A 76 -5.34 -16.58 -0.98
CA ASP A 76 -4.38 -17.49 -1.62
C ASP A 76 -3.16 -16.79 -2.25
N ILE A 77 -2.78 -15.59 -1.79
CA ILE A 77 -1.67 -14.82 -2.38
C ILE A 77 -0.50 -14.75 -1.38
N HIS A 78 0.50 -15.59 -1.58
CA HIS A 78 1.71 -15.62 -0.75
C HIS A 78 2.95 -15.53 -1.65
N PRO A 79 3.75 -14.45 -1.57
CA PRO A 79 5.06 -14.43 -2.22
C PRO A 79 5.97 -15.50 -1.61
N THR A 80 6.92 -16.00 -2.41
CA THR A 80 7.94 -16.92 -1.88
C THR A 80 9.13 -16.14 -1.32
N PRO A 81 9.87 -16.67 -0.34
CA PRO A 81 11.08 -16.01 0.17
C PRO A 81 12.12 -15.67 -0.91
N ALA A 82 12.18 -16.46 -1.99
CA ALA A 82 13.10 -16.25 -3.12
C ALA A 82 12.74 -15.03 -3.98
N ASP A 83 11.54 -14.47 -3.84
CA ASP A 83 11.10 -13.31 -4.60
C ASP A 83 11.51 -11.99 -3.94
N VAL A 84 11.82 -12.00 -2.63
CA VAL A 84 11.91 -10.80 -1.78
C VAL A 84 12.95 -9.78 -2.28
N ASP A 85 14.13 -10.24 -2.71
CA ASP A 85 15.17 -9.36 -3.27
C ASP A 85 14.72 -8.62 -4.54
N ARG A 86 13.68 -9.12 -5.21
CA ARG A 86 13.09 -8.53 -6.42
C ARG A 86 11.76 -7.83 -6.16
N LEU A 87 11.28 -7.83 -4.91
CA LEU A 87 10.02 -7.18 -4.54
C LEU A 87 10.21 -5.72 -4.16
N ALA A 88 11.39 -5.32 -3.68
CA ALA A 88 11.62 -3.96 -3.20
C ALA A 88 11.22 -2.89 -4.23
N GLU A 89 11.73 -2.99 -5.47
CA GLU A 89 11.43 -2.01 -6.53
C GLU A 89 9.93 -2.00 -6.94
N PRO A 90 9.29 -3.14 -7.28
CA PRO A 90 7.85 -3.15 -7.57
C PRO A 90 6.99 -2.62 -6.41
N VAL A 91 7.34 -2.93 -5.16
CA VAL A 91 6.63 -2.45 -3.98
C VAL A 91 6.81 -0.95 -3.80
N GLN A 92 8.04 -0.43 -3.94
CA GLN A 92 8.30 1.01 -3.92
C GLN A 92 7.47 1.76 -4.97
N ALA A 93 7.39 1.21 -6.20
CA ALA A 93 6.58 1.81 -7.26
C ALA A 93 5.08 1.80 -6.93
N LEU A 94 4.54 0.69 -6.42
CA LEU A 94 3.15 0.59 -6.00
C LEU A 94 2.81 1.58 -4.88
N VAL A 95 3.67 1.67 -3.86
CA VAL A 95 3.49 2.55 -2.70
C VAL A 95 3.58 4.02 -3.11
N GLN A 96 4.51 4.37 -4.00
CA GLN A 96 4.57 5.71 -4.58
C GLN A 96 3.26 6.05 -5.30
N ARG A 97 2.76 5.13 -6.12
CA ARG A 97 1.52 5.36 -6.87
C ARG A 97 0.31 5.54 -5.95
N LEU A 98 0.23 4.76 -4.87
CA LEU A 98 -0.79 4.94 -3.84
C LEU A 98 -0.69 6.30 -3.14
N ALA A 99 0.51 6.72 -2.78
CA ALA A 99 0.76 8.03 -2.18
C ALA A 99 0.30 9.16 -3.11
N ASP A 100 0.60 9.06 -4.41
CA ASP A 100 0.20 10.03 -5.42
C ASP A 100 -1.33 10.12 -5.57
N VAL A 101 -2.02 8.97 -5.65
CA VAL A 101 -3.49 8.92 -5.74
C VAL A 101 -4.15 9.59 -4.54
N LEU A 102 -3.68 9.27 -3.33
CA LEU A 102 -4.23 9.82 -2.09
C LEU A 102 -3.88 11.31 -1.92
N ALA A 103 -2.69 11.73 -2.31
CA ALA A 103 -2.29 13.14 -2.30
C ALA A 103 -3.15 13.96 -3.28
N ALA A 104 -3.37 13.45 -4.49
CA ALA A 104 -4.24 14.08 -5.48
C ALA A 104 -5.67 14.24 -4.91
N ALA A 105 -6.22 13.16 -4.33
CA ALA A 105 -7.54 13.19 -3.70
C ALA A 105 -7.64 14.20 -2.54
N ALA A 106 -6.58 14.33 -1.73
CA ALA A 106 -6.53 15.30 -0.64
C ALA A 106 -6.57 16.76 -1.12
N THR A 107 -6.05 17.04 -2.32
CA THR A 107 -6.09 18.38 -2.93
C THR A 107 -7.39 18.68 -3.68
N GLY A 108 -8.11 17.64 -4.11
CA GLY A 108 -9.36 17.76 -4.85
C GLY A 108 -10.54 18.27 -4.01
N ASP A 109 -11.62 18.61 -4.72
CA ASP A 109 -12.90 18.94 -4.09
C ASP A 109 -13.64 17.65 -3.70
N THR A 110 -14.05 17.57 -2.44
CA THR A 110 -14.86 16.49 -1.89
C THR A 110 -15.82 17.08 -0.86
N ASP A 111 -16.99 16.47 -0.74
CA ASP A 111 -18.04 16.88 0.20
C ASP A 111 -17.65 16.65 1.68
N SER A 112 -16.55 15.91 1.94
CA SER A 112 -16.06 15.61 3.27
C SER A 112 -14.63 16.16 3.51
N PRO A 113 -14.50 17.33 4.15
CA PRO A 113 -13.18 17.90 4.51
C PRO A 113 -12.33 16.96 5.38
N TRP A 114 -12.96 16.14 6.22
CA TRP A 114 -12.26 15.16 7.05
C TRP A 114 -11.63 14.04 6.23
N ARG A 115 -12.26 13.63 5.13
CA ARG A 115 -11.66 12.63 4.22
C ARG A 115 -10.39 13.12 3.57
N ARG A 116 -10.33 14.40 3.20
CA ARG A 116 -9.09 15.02 2.66
C ARG A 116 -7.93 14.92 3.63
N LEU A 117 -8.19 15.14 4.91
CA LEU A 117 -7.18 15.02 5.95
C LEU A 117 -6.67 13.58 6.07
N VAL A 118 -7.58 12.60 6.06
CA VAL A 118 -7.23 11.18 6.09
C VAL A 118 -6.37 10.82 4.88
N TRP A 119 -6.77 11.18 3.66
CA TRP A 119 -5.99 10.87 2.46
C TRP A 119 -4.61 11.54 2.48
N ALA A 120 -4.49 12.80 2.92
CA ALA A 120 -3.20 13.46 3.07
C ALA A 120 -2.29 12.75 4.07
N GLN A 121 -2.85 12.34 5.21
CA GLN A 121 -2.14 11.62 6.25
C GLN A 121 -1.67 10.24 5.81
N VAL A 122 -2.52 9.50 5.09
CA VAL A 122 -2.15 8.19 4.54
C VAL A 122 -1.09 8.36 3.44
N ALA A 123 -1.25 9.34 2.53
CA ALA A 123 -0.26 9.63 1.50
C ALA A 123 1.13 9.93 2.08
N HIS A 124 1.20 10.74 3.15
CA HIS A 124 2.47 11.05 3.81
C HIS A 124 3.13 9.81 4.42
N ARG A 125 2.35 8.96 5.10
CA ARG A 125 2.85 7.70 5.67
C ARG A 125 3.37 6.73 4.62
N LEU A 126 2.71 6.66 3.46
CA LEU A 126 3.17 5.83 2.35
C LEU A 126 4.48 6.35 1.76
N ASP A 127 4.63 7.67 1.63
CA ASP A 127 5.89 8.25 1.18
C ASP A 127 7.03 8.01 2.18
N ASP A 128 6.74 8.03 3.49
CA ASP A 128 7.72 7.68 4.51
C ASP A 128 8.05 6.19 4.51
N ALA A 129 7.05 5.31 4.44
CA ALA A 129 7.23 3.86 4.32
C ALA A 129 8.16 3.51 3.14
N ARG A 130 7.97 4.15 2.00
CA ARG A 130 8.81 3.95 0.81
C ARG A 130 10.29 4.26 1.06
N LYS A 131 10.60 5.27 1.89
CA LYS A 131 11.99 5.66 2.22
C LYS A 131 12.67 4.64 3.14
N ASP A 132 11.88 3.83 3.85
CA ASP A 132 12.38 2.81 4.78
C ASP A 132 12.67 1.47 4.07
N LEU A 133 12.22 1.29 2.82
CA LEU A 133 12.53 0.09 2.04
C LEU A 133 14.03 0.05 1.66
N PRO A 134 14.67 -1.14 1.76
CA PRO A 134 16.10 -1.31 1.49
C PRO A 134 16.49 -1.20 0.01
#